data_AF-A0A0U3Q1L4-F1
#
_entry.id   AF-A0A0U3Q1L4-F1
#
_cell.length_a   1.000
_cell.length_b   1.000
_cell.length_c   1.000
_cell.angle_alpha   90.00
_cell.angle_beta   90.00
_cell.angle_gamma   90.00
#
_symmetry.space_group_name_H-M   'P 1'
#
loop_
_entity.id
_entity.type
_entity.pdbx_description
1 polymer ?
#
loop_
_entity_poly.entity_id
_entity_poly.type
_entity_poly.pdbx_seq_one_letter_code
_entity_poly.pdbx_strand_id
1 'polypeptide(L)'
;MTTQPPPYGNQPPPGFGPPPPQYAPTPAQPPAEGPEFMAVDVHNSIVVDVTGVAFEDHGAAVEFSWPEIQSVHYKASPNGKALMMAVVLPNGQFYECVVQAKPRAQLGQWFAQLAAVLGYYRPMGW
;
A
#
# COMPACT_ATOMS: atom_id res chain seq x y z
N MET A 1 52.93 46.71 35.16
CA MET A 1 52.04 47.03 36.28
C MET A 1 50.62 47.00 35.71
N THR A 2 50.04 45.81 35.49
CA THR A 2 49.00 45.17 36.34
C THR A 2 47.87 46.11 36.76
N THR A 3 46.64 45.85 36.31
CA THR A 3 45.50 45.47 37.16
C THR A 3 44.28 45.13 36.30
N GLN A 4 43.88 43.86 36.35
CA GLN A 4 42.61 43.32 35.88
C GLN A 4 41.60 43.33 37.05
N PRO A 5 40.31 43.67 36.85
CA PRO A 5 39.24 43.32 37.78
C PRO A 5 38.12 42.49 37.07
N PRO A 6 37.08 41.97 37.77
CA PRO A 6 36.98 40.63 38.38
C PRO A 6 35.99 39.68 37.62
N PRO A 7 35.73 38.43 38.09
CA PRO A 7 35.25 37.34 37.24
C PRO A 7 33.73 37.28 37.05
N TYR A 8 33.34 36.58 35.98
CA TYR A 8 31.99 36.21 35.57
C TYR A 8 31.12 35.72 36.74
N GLY A 9 30.05 36.47 37.03
CA GLY A 9 28.95 36.02 37.86
C GLY A 9 28.01 35.13 37.05
N ASN A 10 27.99 33.83 37.38
CA ASN A 10 26.91 32.92 36.98
C ASN A 10 25.61 33.32 37.67
N GLN A 11 24.62 33.80 36.92
CA GLN A 11 23.22 33.78 37.35
C GLN A 11 22.43 32.87 36.40
N PRO A 12 21.85 31.75 36.87
CA PRO A 12 20.91 30.97 36.07
C PRO A 12 19.58 31.74 35.91
N PRO A 13 18.88 31.61 34.77
CA PRO A 13 17.56 32.19 34.60
C PRO A 13 16.54 31.50 35.52
N PRO A 14 15.62 32.25 36.15
CA PRO A 14 14.53 31.67 36.93
C PRO A 14 13.43 31.18 35.99
N GLY A 15 13.08 29.89 36.09
CA GLY A 15 11.86 29.39 35.45
C GLY A 15 11.92 27.94 35.01
N PHE A 16 12.17 27.01 35.93
CA PHE A 16 11.81 25.62 35.69
C PHE A 16 10.31 25.49 35.97
N GLY A 17 9.48 25.71 34.94
CA GLY A 17 8.12 25.15 34.95
C GLY A 17 8.21 23.62 35.02
N PRO A 18 7.16 22.93 35.49
CA PRO A 18 7.15 21.47 35.46
C PRO A 18 7.44 20.99 34.03
N PRO A 19 8.26 19.95 33.83
CA PRO A 19 8.48 19.40 32.50
C PRO A 19 7.12 19.02 31.90
N PRO A 20 6.90 19.22 30.59
CA PRO A 20 5.69 18.73 29.95
C PRO A 20 5.56 17.22 30.24
N PRO A 21 4.36 16.71 30.51
CA PRO A 21 4.16 15.29 30.77
C PRO A 21 4.79 14.50 29.62
N GLN A 22 5.73 13.64 29.99
CA GLN A 22 6.40 12.73 29.07
C GLN A 22 5.32 11.95 28.32
N TYR A 23 5.37 12.07 26.99
CA TYR A 23 4.62 11.31 25.99
C TYR A 23 3.92 10.09 26.58
N ALA A 24 2.62 10.22 26.81
CA ALA A 24 1.77 9.04 26.91
C ALA A 24 2.00 8.22 25.63
N PRO A 25 2.11 6.88 25.70
CA PRO A 25 2.24 6.07 24.49
C PRO A 25 1.01 6.34 23.65
N THR A 26 1.19 6.98 22.50
CA THR A 26 0.13 7.12 21.50
C THR A 26 -0.35 5.71 21.21
N PRO A 27 -1.64 5.38 21.37
CA PRO A 27 -2.14 4.09 20.93
C PRO A 27 -1.76 3.94 19.46
N ALA A 28 -1.10 2.83 19.12
CA ALA A 28 -0.72 2.53 17.75
C ALA A 28 -1.97 2.68 16.89
N GLN A 29 -2.04 3.74 16.07
CA GLN A 29 -3.06 3.84 15.05
C GLN A 29 -2.95 2.58 14.21
N PRO A 30 -4.05 1.86 13.95
CA PRO A 30 -4.03 0.79 12.96
C PRO A 30 -3.36 1.34 11.70
N PRO A 31 -2.49 0.57 11.01
CA PRO A 31 -1.98 0.97 9.71
C PRO A 31 -3.18 1.45 8.89
N ALA A 32 -3.06 2.61 8.24
CA ALA A 32 -4.14 3.11 7.40
C ALA A 32 -4.44 2.04 6.34
N GLU A 33 -5.57 1.33 6.51
CA GLU A 33 -6.05 0.32 5.57
C GLU A 33 -6.45 1.08 4.31
N GLY A 34 -5.56 1.07 3.30
CA GLY A 34 -5.83 1.65 2.00
C GLY A 34 -6.99 0.92 1.30
N PRO A 35 -7.50 1.45 0.18
CA PRO A 35 -8.57 0.78 -0.54
C PRO A 35 -8.12 -0.60 -0.99
N GLU A 36 -8.99 -1.60 -0.89
CA GLU A 36 -8.71 -2.97 -1.30
C GLU A 36 -9.66 -3.43 -2.40
N PHE A 37 -9.19 -4.39 -3.19
CA PHE A 37 -9.96 -5.10 -4.18
C PHE A 37 -9.71 -6.60 -4.05
N MET A 38 -10.78 -7.38 -4.11
CA MET A 38 -10.71 -8.84 -4.12
C MET A 38 -11.70 -9.40 -5.14
N ALA A 39 -11.21 -10.29 -6.00
CA ALA A 39 -12.00 -11.12 -6.88
C ALA A 39 -11.67 -12.59 -6.62
N VAL A 40 -12.70 -13.42 -6.44
CA VAL A 40 -12.54 -14.84 -6.13
C VAL A 40 -13.51 -15.67 -6.96
N ASP A 41 -13.04 -16.79 -7.48
CA ASP A 41 -13.88 -17.87 -8.00
C ASP A 41 -13.60 -19.20 -7.28
N VAL A 42 -14.02 -20.32 -7.87
CA VAL A 42 -13.91 -21.65 -7.24
C VAL A 42 -12.45 -22.10 -7.08
N HIS A 43 -11.54 -21.65 -7.95
CA HIS A 43 -10.14 -22.12 -7.97
C HIS A 43 -9.14 -20.99 -7.79
N ASN A 44 -9.54 -19.75 -8.12
CA ASN A 44 -8.61 -18.65 -8.32
C ASN A 44 -9.03 -17.42 -7.53
N SER A 45 -8.05 -16.63 -7.09
CA SER A 45 -8.28 -15.34 -6.44
C SER A 45 -7.27 -14.28 -6.90
N ILE A 46 -7.73 -13.03 -6.92
CA ILE A 46 -6.92 -11.83 -7.13
C ILE A 46 -7.21 -10.89 -5.97
N VAL A 47 -6.17 -10.49 -5.25
CA VAL A 47 -6.23 -9.47 -4.19
C VAL A 47 -5.32 -8.31 -4.58
N VAL A 48 -5.78 -7.08 -4.37
CA VAL A 48 -5.01 -5.85 -4.53
C VAL A 48 -5.25 -4.98 -3.32
N ASP A 49 -4.20 -4.70 -2.55
CA ASP A 49 -4.29 -3.98 -1.29
C ASP A 49 -3.00 -3.16 -1.03
N VAL A 50 -2.82 -2.70 0.21
CA VAL A 50 -1.68 -1.88 0.61
C VAL A 50 -0.33 -2.62 0.50
N THR A 51 -0.33 -3.94 0.57
CA THR A 51 0.86 -4.77 0.48
C THR A 51 1.29 -4.96 -0.97
N GLY A 52 0.33 -5.05 -1.91
CA GLY A 52 0.63 -5.26 -3.31
C GLY A 52 -0.50 -5.95 -4.08
N VAL A 53 -0.12 -6.94 -4.89
CA VAL A 53 -1.03 -7.80 -5.66
C VAL A 53 -0.74 -9.25 -5.32
N ALA A 54 -1.78 -10.01 -4.95
CA ALA A 54 -1.67 -11.45 -4.72
C ALA A 54 -2.55 -12.21 -5.70
N PHE A 55 -2.02 -13.30 -6.23
CA PHE A 55 -2.74 -14.27 -7.05
C PHE A 55 -2.77 -15.62 -6.36
N GLU A 56 -3.93 -16.26 -6.45
CA GLU A 56 -4.08 -17.69 -6.23
C GLU A 56 -4.59 -18.32 -7.52
N ASP A 57 -3.93 -19.37 -7.98
CA ASP A 57 -4.35 -20.17 -9.14
C ASP A 57 -4.27 -21.65 -8.77
N HIS A 58 -5.42 -22.32 -8.69
CA HIS A 58 -5.51 -23.75 -8.39
C HIS A 58 -4.72 -24.19 -7.13
N GLY A 59 -4.71 -23.35 -6.08
CA GLY A 59 -3.99 -23.59 -4.82
C GLY A 59 -2.50 -23.24 -4.82
N ALA A 60 -1.96 -22.76 -5.94
CA ALA A 60 -0.66 -22.10 -5.97
C ALA A 60 -0.86 -20.60 -5.72
N ALA A 61 -0.20 -20.06 -4.70
CA ALA A 61 -0.25 -18.64 -4.36
C ALA A 61 1.07 -17.95 -4.71
N VAL A 62 0.97 -16.70 -5.18
CA VAL A 62 2.10 -15.80 -5.40
C VAL A 62 1.70 -14.38 -5.04
N GLU A 63 2.60 -13.68 -4.36
CA GLU A 63 2.39 -12.32 -3.87
C GLU A 63 3.47 -11.41 -4.45
N PHE A 64 3.07 -10.21 -4.87
CA PHE A 64 3.95 -9.20 -5.43
C PHE A 64 3.75 -7.89 -4.69
N SER A 65 4.79 -7.40 -4.01
CA SER A 65 4.81 -6.11 -3.34
C SER A 65 4.83 -4.92 -4.33
N TRP A 66 4.29 -3.77 -3.94
CA TRP A 66 4.30 -2.60 -4.83
C TRP A 66 5.68 -2.22 -5.41
N PRO A 67 6.80 -2.28 -4.65
CA PRO A 67 8.13 -1.98 -5.18
C PRO A 67 8.64 -2.97 -6.25
N GLU A 68 8.16 -4.22 -6.24
CA GLU A 68 8.60 -5.23 -7.22
C GLU A 68 7.75 -5.22 -8.50
N ILE A 69 6.59 -4.57 -8.49
CA ILE A 69 5.70 -4.50 -9.63
C ILE A 69 6.15 -3.38 -10.57
N GLN A 70 6.51 -3.72 -11.81
CA GLN A 70 6.76 -2.74 -12.87
C GLN A 70 5.45 -2.19 -13.43
N SER A 71 4.48 -3.05 -13.76
CA SER A 71 3.15 -2.64 -14.22
C SER A 71 2.10 -3.69 -13.91
N VAL A 72 0.85 -3.25 -13.79
CA VAL A 72 -0.32 -4.13 -13.67
C VAL A 72 -1.21 -3.90 -14.88
N HIS A 73 -1.57 -4.98 -15.56
CA HIS A 73 -2.49 -4.97 -16.69
C HIS A 73 -3.74 -5.77 -16.32
N TYR A 74 -4.91 -5.30 -16.75
CA TYR A 74 -6.15 -6.06 -16.58
C TYR A 74 -7.06 -5.88 -17.79
N LYS A 75 -7.77 -6.94 -18.14
CA LYS A 75 -8.71 -6.98 -19.26
C LYS A 75 -9.79 -8.03 -19.04
N ALA A 76 -10.91 -7.85 -19.71
CA ALA A 76 -11.93 -8.89 -19.75
C ALA A 76 -11.42 -10.05 -20.59
N SER A 77 -11.77 -11.27 -20.21
CA SER A 77 -11.58 -12.42 -21.09
C SER A 77 -12.29 -12.23 -22.43
N PRO A 78 -11.88 -12.92 -23.51
CA PRO A 78 -12.51 -12.77 -24.83
C PRO A 78 -14.02 -13.01 -24.83
N ASN A 79 -14.52 -13.87 -23.93
CA ASN A 79 -15.95 -14.15 -23.77
C ASN A 79 -16.68 -13.18 -22.80
N GLY A 80 -15.95 -12.23 -22.19
CA GLY A 80 -16.49 -11.23 -21.27
C GLY A 80 -17.02 -11.81 -19.96
N LYS A 81 -16.50 -12.95 -19.52
CA LYS A 81 -16.96 -13.68 -18.31
C LYS A 81 -15.92 -13.78 -17.21
N ALA A 82 -14.69 -13.34 -17.45
CA ALA A 82 -13.63 -13.37 -16.44
C ALA A 82 -12.83 -12.08 -16.46
N LEU A 83 -12.29 -11.74 -15.29
CA LEU A 83 -11.24 -10.77 -15.11
C LEU A 83 -9.91 -11.49 -15.36
N MET A 84 -9.13 -11.00 -16.31
CA MET A 84 -7.74 -11.39 -16.48
C MET A 84 -6.87 -10.27 -15.94
N MET A 85 -5.97 -10.58 -15.01
CA MET A 85 -4.98 -9.63 -14.50
C MET A 85 -3.58 -10.19 -14.71
N ALA A 86 -2.65 -9.33 -15.12
CA ALA A 86 -1.25 -9.66 -15.22
C ALA A 86 -0.39 -8.64 -14.45
N VAL A 87 0.59 -9.15 -13.71
CA VAL A 87 1.65 -8.39 -13.06
C VAL A 87 2.91 -8.55 -13.89
N VAL A 88 3.57 -7.45 -14.25
CA VAL A 88 4.88 -7.43 -14.92
C VAL A 88 5.92 -6.98 -13.91
N LEU A 89 7.02 -7.72 -13.83
CA LEU A 89 8.17 -7.42 -12.97
C LEU A 89 9.29 -6.72 -13.77
N PRO A 90 10.19 -5.95 -13.11
CA PRO A 90 11.28 -5.23 -13.77
C PRO A 90 12.23 -6.09 -14.60
N ASN A 91 12.30 -7.39 -14.31
CA ASN A 91 13.12 -8.35 -15.06
C ASN A 91 12.44 -8.87 -16.35
N GLY A 92 11.24 -8.38 -16.67
CA GLY A 92 10.45 -8.77 -17.84
C GLY A 92 9.62 -10.03 -17.64
N GLN A 93 9.66 -10.67 -16.47
CA GLN A 93 8.71 -11.75 -16.14
C GLN A 93 7.32 -11.16 -15.97
N PHE A 94 6.31 -11.94 -16.36
CA PHE A 94 4.93 -11.61 -16.06
C PHE A 94 4.19 -12.83 -15.52
N TYR A 95 3.23 -12.56 -14.66
CA TYR A 95 2.35 -13.55 -14.04
C TYR A 95 0.92 -13.15 -14.35
N GLU A 96 0.09 -14.11 -14.74
CA GLU A 96 -1.32 -13.88 -15.07
C GLU A 96 -2.21 -14.72 -14.15
N CYS A 97 -3.30 -14.12 -13.67
CA CYS A 97 -4.37 -14.82 -12.98
C CYS A 97 -5.70 -14.48 -13.64
N VAL A 98 -6.59 -15.47 -13.74
CA VAL A 98 -7.89 -15.34 -14.37
C VAL A 98 -8.97 -15.75 -13.38
N VAL A 99 -9.88 -14.84 -13.06
CA VAL A 99 -11.00 -15.07 -12.14
C VAL A 99 -12.33 -14.92 -12.84
N GLN A 100 -13.18 -15.94 -12.77
CA GLN A 100 -14.51 -15.97 -13.38
C GLN A 100 -15.49 -15.06 -12.63
N ALA A 101 -16.11 -14.14 -13.37
CA ALA A 101 -17.16 -13.26 -12.89
C ALA A 101 -18.54 -13.91 -13.11
N LYS A 102 -19.22 -14.29 -12.02
CA LYS A 102 -20.58 -14.84 -12.04
C LYS A 102 -21.43 -14.06 -11.04
N PRO A 103 -22.35 -13.18 -11.48
CA PRO A 103 -22.86 -12.94 -12.85
C PRO A 103 -22.04 -11.92 -13.69
N ARG A 104 -22.29 -11.79 -15.01
CA ARG A 104 -21.55 -10.88 -15.91
C ARG A 104 -21.50 -9.41 -15.45
N ALA A 105 -22.54 -8.94 -14.74
CA ALA A 105 -22.55 -7.59 -14.17
C ALA A 105 -21.43 -7.36 -13.14
N GLN A 106 -20.99 -8.43 -12.45
CA GLN A 106 -19.89 -8.41 -11.50
C GLN A 106 -18.57 -7.97 -12.15
N LEU A 107 -18.35 -8.35 -13.42
CA LEU A 107 -17.13 -7.96 -14.13
C LEU A 107 -17.04 -6.43 -14.26
N GLY A 108 -18.15 -5.75 -14.57
CA GLY A 108 -18.16 -4.29 -14.65
C GLY A 108 -17.86 -3.61 -13.31
N GLN A 109 -18.39 -4.17 -12.21
CA GLN A 109 -18.12 -3.68 -10.86
C GLN A 109 -16.66 -3.88 -10.48
N TRP A 110 -16.10 -5.05 -10.77
CA TRP A 110 -14.69 -5.33 -10.54
C TRP A 110 -13.79 -4.36 -11.29
N PHE A 111 -14.08 -4.04 -12.55
CA PHE A 111 -13.30 -3.07 -13.32
C PHE A 111 -13.33 -1.67 -12.71
N ALA A 112 -14.50 -1.21 -12.28
CA ALA A 112 -14.65 0.09 -11.64
C ALA A 112 -13.88 0.18 -10.31
N GLN A 113 -14.03 -0.85 -9.45
CA GLN A 113 -13.33 -0.90 -8.17
C GLN A 113 -11.81 -1.03 -8.37
N LEU A 114 -11.38 -1.90 -9.29
CA LEU A 114 -9.97 -2.12 -9.56
C LEU A 114 -9.29 -0.86 -10.14
N ALA A 115 -9.97 -0.13 -11.03
CA ALA A 115 -9.45 1.15 -11.54
C ALA A 115 -9.24 2.17 -10.42
N ALA A 116 -10.16 2.24 -9.44
CA ALA A 116 -10.03 3.14 -8.29
C ALA A 116 -8.87 2.72 -7.37
N VAL A 117 -8.75 1.43 -7.06
CA VAL A 117 -7.70 0.88 -6.19
C VAL A 117 -6.32 1.04 -6.84
N LEU A 118 -6.16 0.67 -8.11
CA LEU A 118 -4.90 0.85 -8.83
C LEU A 118 -4.56 2.33 -8.99
N GLY A 119 -5.54 3.21 -9.16
CA GLY A 119 -5.30 4.66 -9.17
C GLY A 119 -4.78 5.21 -7.84
N TYR A 120 -5.11 4.56 -6.72
CA TYR A 120 -4.61 4.95 -5.39
C TYR A 120 -3.16 4.51 -5.16
N TYR A 121 -2.82 3.24 -5.45
CA TYR A 121 -1.46 2.71 -5.20
C TYR A 121 -0.48 2.99 -6.34
N ARG A 122 -0.98 3.12 -7.56
CA ARG A 122 -0.20 3.42 -8.77
C ARG A 122 -0.82 4.61 -9.52
N PRO A 123 -0.82 5.81 -8.92
CA PRO A 123 -1.21 7.01 -9.67
C PRO A 123 -0.35 7.07 -10.93
N MET A 124 -0.99 7.12 -12.10
CA MET A 124 -0.33 7.08 -13.40
C MET A 124 0.80 8.12 -13.45
N GLY A 125 2.04 7.65 -13.42
CA GLY A 125 3.24 8.48 -13.51
C GLY A 125 4.24 8.11 -12.43
N TRP A 126 5.10 7.12 -12.71
CA TRP A 126 6.56 7.19 -12.74
C TRP A 126 7.06 6.01 -13.58
#